data_AF-A0A0C9YGQ9-F1
#
_entry.id   AF-A0A0C9YGQ9-F1
#
_cell.length_a   1.000
_cell.length_b   1.000
_cell.length_c   1.000
_cell.angle_alpha   90.00
_cell.angle_beta   90.00
_cell.angle_gamma   90.00
#
_symmetry.space_group_name_H-M   'P 1'
#
loop_
_entity.id
_entity.type
_entity.pdbx_description
1 polymer ?
#
loop_
_entity_poly.entity_id
_entity_poly.type
_entity_poly.pdbx_seq_one_letter_code
_entity_poly.pdbx_strand_id
1 'polypeptide(L)'
;MYKDFGDPHHHPSHTTATTLVQLASIECDVLNVDQYFAACECFHLNGISHPFWRDWPLAEPSEFLTPKSLHEWHRQFWDHDIHWCKHTLGATELDFQFSIIPCITPSQNFAHTPRQVAGTSGPSRQNGSSMTRECRVPNTRTVSGSIYLSCRQSSTSLQEFHDHKDAIIQNGHHHGEKTKQVLRHWHIPKLELMQSITPSIEQVGSILQWSADTTEHAHIEVIKDPASTTNNHSYDTQICQSLDHSEKC
;
A
#
# COMPACT_ATOMS: atom_id res chain seq x y z
N MET A 1 -21.18 -1.42 7.71
CA MET A 1 -19.80 -1.55 7.17
C MET A 1 -19.77 -2.74 6.23
N TYR A 2 -19.45 -2.52 4.95
CA TYR A 2 -19.24 -3.59 3.97
C TYR A 2 -18.18 -4.58 4.48
N LYS A 3 -18.42 -5.88 4.29
CA LYS A 3 -17.61 -6.96 4.86
C LYS A 3 -16.92 -7.82 3.81
N ASP A 4 -17.23 -7.65 2.54
CA ASP A 4 -16.82 -8.61 1.52
C ASP A 4 -15.64 -8.10 0.67
N PHE A 5 -14.66 -7.44 1.29
CA PHE A 5 -13.43 -6.94 0.64
C PHE A 5 -12.52 -8.02 0.02
N GLY A 6 -12.89 -9.29 0.15
CA GLY A 6 -12.12 -10.40 -0.38
C GLY A 6 -12.82 -11.14 -1.50
N ASP A 7 -13.98 -10.71 -1.96
CA ASP A 7 -14.63 -11.33 -3.11
C ASP A 7 -13.77 -11.19 -4.38
N PRO A 8 -14.00 -12.00 -5.43
CA PRO A 8 -13.15 -12.00 -6.62
C PRO A 8 -13.55 -10.96 -7.68
N HIS A 9 -14.42 -9.99 -7.35
CA HIS A 9 -14.98 -9.09 -8.35
C HIS A 9 -14.81 -7.64 -7.94
N HIS A 10 -14.39 -6.81 -8.89
CA HIS A 10 -14.28 -5.38 -8.68
C HIS A 10 -15.64 -4.73 -8.46
N HIS A 11 -15.79 -3.96 -7.37
CA HIS A 11 -17.01 -3.24 -7.07
C HIS A 11 -17.21 -2.02 -7.98
N PRO A 12 -18.45 -1.50 -8.08
CA PRO A 12 -18.70 -0.26 -8.77
C PRO A 12 -17.90 0.90 -8.18
N SER A 13 -17.30 1.71 -9.04
CA SER A 13 -16.55 2.90 -8.66
C SER A 13 -17.43 3.93 -7.94
N HIS A 14 -16.84 4.62 -6.97
CA HIS A 14 -17.46 5.77 -6.32
C HIS A 14 -17.41 6.98 -7.26
N THR A 15 -18.55 7.29 -7.89
CA THR A 15 -18.64 8.42 -8.81
C THR A 15 -18.74 9.76 -8.07
N THR A 16 -18.42 10.86 -8.75
CA THR A 16 -18.65 12.23 -8.27
C THR A 16 -20.10 12.40 -7.82
N ALA A 17 -21.05 11.99 -8.66
CA ALA A 17 -22.47 12.15 -8.37
C ALA A 17 -22.90 11.37 -7.13
N THR A 18 -22.49 10.10 -7.01
CA THR A 18 -22.84 9.27 -5.85
C THR A 18 -22.23 9.81 -4.56
N THR A 19 -20.96 10.21 -4.62
CA THR A 19 -20.24 10.77 -3.47
C THR A 19 -20.87 12.07 -2.99
N LEU A 20 -21.23 12.99 -3.89
CA LEU A 20 -21.86 14.27 -3.54
C LEU A 20 -23.27 14.07 -2.97
N VAL A 21 -24.06 13.14 -3.51
CA VAL A 21 -25.38 12.79 -2.97
C VAL A 21 -25.26 12.21 -1.56
N GLN A 22 -24.29 11.33 -1.33
CA GLN A 22 -24.03 10.76 -0.01
C GLN A 22 -23.60 11.84 1.00
N LEU A 23 -22.67 12.73 0.62
CA LEU A 23 -22.27 13.85 1.47
C LEU A 23 -23.44 14.77 1.81
N ALA A 24 -24.31 15.09 0.85
CA ALA A 24 -25.48 15.93 1.07
C ALA A 24 -26.54 15.28 1.98
N SER A 25 -26.54 13.95 2.10
CA SER A 25 -27.46 13.22 2.98
C SER A 25 -27.03 13.20 4.46
N ILE A 26 -25.82 13.66 4.77
CA ILE A 26 -25.29 13.69 6.13
C ILE A 26 -25.82 14.95 6.85
N GLU A 27 -26.75 14.77 7.78
CA GLU A 27 -27.44 15.86 8.49
C GLU A 27 -26.71 16.38 9.75
N CYS A 28 -25.48 15.92 10.01
CA CYS A 28 -24.74 16.33 11.22
C CYS A 28 -23.86 17.57 10.99
N ASP A 29 -23.55 18.27 12.08
CA ASP A 29 -22.68 19.45 12.04
C ASP A 29 -21.25 19.05 11.66
N VAL A 30 -20.74 19.62 10.57
CA VAL A 30 -19.38 19.42 10.06
C VAL A 30 -18.32 19.87 11.07
N LEU A 31 -18.64 20.83 11.94
CA LEU A 31 -17.72 21.28 12.99
C LEU A 31 -17.59 20.26 14.12
N ASN A 32 -18.55 19.34 14.27
CA ASN A 32 -18.44 18.20 15.15
C ASN A 32 -17.73 17.06 14.43
N VAL A 33 -16.40 17.17 14.32
CA VAL A 33 -15.54 16.27 13.53
C VAL A 33 -15.78 14.80 13.85
N ASP A 34 -15.92 14.44 15.12
CA ASP A 34 -16.10 13.03 15.53
C ASP A 34 -17.43 12.46 15.05
N GLN A 35 -18.52 13.22 15.23
CA GLN A 35 -19.85 12.80 14.77
C GLN A 35 -19.94 12.78 13.25
N TYR A 36 -19.34 13.78 12.60
CA TYR A 36 -19.29 13.88 11.15
C TYR A 36 -18.51 12.73 10.52
N PHE A 37 -17.33 12.43 11.07
CA PHE A 37 -16.53 11.30 10.63
C PHE A 37 -17.28 9.96 10.79
N ALA A 38 -17.93 9.75 11.94
CA ALA A 38 -18.73 8.54 12.17
C ALA A 38 -19.93 8.43 11.21
N ALA A 39 -20.59 9.54 10.87
CA ALA A 39 -21.65 9.56 9.88
C ALA A 39 -21.13 9.23 8.46
N CYS A 40 -19.95 9.74 8.10
CA CYS A 40 -19.28 9.42 6.83
C CYS A 40 -18.92 7.95 6.68
N GLU A 41 -18.55 7.26 7.76
CA GLU A 41 -18.20 5.82 7.71
C GLU A 41 -19.34 4.94 7.19
N CYS A 42 -20.60 5.33 7.42
CA CYS A 42 -21.77 4.62 6.90
C CYS A 42 -21.81 4.58 5.37
N PHE A 43 -21.20 5.58 4.72
CA PHE A 43 -21.10 5.72 3.27
C PHE A 43 -19.70 5.40 2.73
N HIS A 44 -18.77 4.97 3.59
CA HIS A 44 -17.37 4.73 3.23
C HIS A 44 -16.63 5.98 2.73
N LEU A 45 -16.94 7.14 3.34
CA LEU A 45 -16.33 8.43 3.00
C LEU A 45 -15.22 8.82 3.99
N ASN A 46 -14.22 9.56 3.51
CA ASN A 46 -13.03 9.96 4.29
C ASN A 46 -13.27 11.11 5.29
N GLY A 47 -14.52 11.50 5.57
CA GLY A 47 -14.82 12.61 6.48
C GLY A 47 -14.60 14.01 5.88
N ILE A 48 -14.42 14.12 4.56
CA ILE A 48 -14.25 15.41 3.87
C ILE A 48 -15.62 15.94 3.46
N SER A 49 -16.05 17.07 4.04
CA SER A 49 -17.34 17.69 3.71
C SER A 49 -17.37 18.36 2.34
N HIS A 50 -16.27 18.98 1.94
CA HIS A 50 -16.14 19.68 0.67
C HIS A 50 -14.90 19.19 -0.08
N PRO A 51 -15.02 18.09 -0.85
CA PRO A 51 -13.92 17.61 -1.67
C PRO A 51 -13.45 18.69 -2.65
N PHE A 52 -12.13 18.84 -2.83
CA PHE A 52 -11.56 19.91 -3.67
C PHE A 52 -11.98 19.85 -5.15
N TRP A 53 -12.35 18.65 -5.62
CA TRP A 53 -12.78 18.36 -6.99
C TRP A 53 -14.29 18.52 -7.21
N ARG A 54 -15.08 18.84 -6.17
CA ARG A 54 -16.55 18.89 -6.23
C ARG A 54 -17.10 19.82 -7.32
N ASP A 55 -16.38 20.88 -7.62
CA ASP A 55 -16.79 21.93 -8.56
C ASP A 55 -16.06 21.81 -9.92
N TRP A 56 -15.31 20.72 -10.15
CA TRP A 56 -14.55 20.52 -11.39
C TRP A 56 -15.43 19.84 -12.45
N PRO A 57 -15.73 20.50 -13.58
CA PRO A 57 -16.57 19.89 -14.62
C PRO A 57 -15.92 18.62 -15.17
N LEU A 58 -16.70 17.55 -15.30
CA LEU A 58 -16.28 16.24 -15.82
C LEU A 58 -15.18 15.54 -15.01
N ALA A 59 -14.84 16.04 -13.82
CA ALA A 59 -13.88 15.38 -12.94
C ALA A 59 -14.55 14.19 -12.26
N GLU A 60 -13.94 13.02 -12.41
CA GLU A 60 -14.39 11.77 -11.79
C GLU A 60 -13.27 11.22 -10.88
N PRO A 61 -13.38 11.39 -9.54
CA PRO A 61 -12.36 10.99 -8.58
C PRO A 61 -11.90 9.55 -8.72
N SER A 62 -12.80 8.62 -9.05
CA SER A 62 -12.42 7.23 -9.25
C SER A 62 -11.50 7.00 -10.45
N GLU A 63 -11.44 7.96 -11.39
CA GLU A 63 -10.58 7.88 -12.57
C GLU A 63 -9.20 8.50 -12.29
N PHE A 64 -9.15 9.68 -11.67
CA PHE A 64 -7.89 10.43 -11.51
C PHE A 64 -7.22 10.23 -10.15
N LEU A 65 -7.91 9.76 -9.11
CA LEU A 65 -7.31 9.39 -7.82
C LEU A 65 -6.91 7.91 -7.82
N THR A 66 -5.99 7.55 -8.70
CA THR A 66 -5.59 6.14 -8.85
C THR A 66 -4.83 5.63 -7.62
N PRO A 67 -5.02 4.35 -7.23
CA PRO A 67 -4.30 3.75 -6.12
C PRO A 67 -2.77 3.79 -6.30
N LYS A 68 -2.05 3.96 -5.19
CA LYS A 68 -0.57 3.87 -5.15
C LYS A 68 -0.13 2.40 -5.21
N SER A 69 -0.27 1.78 -6.37
CA SER A 69 -0.16 0.31 -6.53
C SER A 69 1.10 -0.29 -5.91
N LEU A 70 2.29 0.26 -6.16
CA LEU A 70 3.55 -0.29 -5.65
C LEU A 70 3.61 -0.28 -4.12
N HIS A 71 3.23 0.85 -3.51
CA HIS A 71 3.20 0.98 -2.06
C HIS A 71 2.18 0.02 -1.45
N GLU A 72 0.97 -0.04 -2.03
CA GLU A 72 -0.12 -0.86 -1.49
C GLU A 72 0.14 -2.36 -1.66
N TRP A 73 0.72 -2.80 -2.78
CA TRP A 73 1.17 -4.18 -2.96
C TRP A 73 2.26 -4.58 -1.99
N HIS A 74 3.29 -3.72 -1.85
CA HIS A 74 4.37 -3.97 -0.89
C HIS A 74 3.81 -4.08 0.54
N ARG A 75 2.87 -3.19 0.90
CA ARG A 75 2.23 -3.20 2.20
C ARG A 75 1.31 -4.40 2.40
N GLN A 76 0.60 -4.86 1.36
CA GLN A 76 -0.20 -6.09 1.39
C GLN A 76 0.70 -7.30 1.69
N PHE A 77 1.81 -7.42 0.97
CA PHE A 77 2.75 -8.51 1.13
C PHE A 77 3.29 -8.62 2.57
N TRP A 78 3.73 -7.50 3.15
CA TRP A 78 4.29 -7.50 4.51
C TRP A 78 3.25 -7.61 5.61
N ASP A 79 2.08 -6.98 5.46
CA ASP A 79 1.06 -7.02 6.50
C ASP A 79 0.32 -8.38 6.51
N HIS A 80 0.33 -9.14 5.39
CA HIS A 80 -0.51 -10.33 5.24
C HIS A 80 0.20 -11.53 4.60
N ASP A 81 0.59 -11.44 3.33
CA ASP A 81 1.00 -12.62 2.54
C ASP A 81 2.20 -13.34 3.15
N ILE A 82 3.21 -12.58 3.62
CA ILE A 82 4.39 -13.14 4.28
C ILE A 82 4.02 -13.94 5.53
N HIS A 83 2.97 -13.54 6.25
CA HIS A 83 2.52 -14.24 7.44
C HIS A 83 1.83 -15.54 7.09
N TRP A 84 0.98 -15.55 6.05
CA TRP A 84 0.37 -16.79 5.55
C TRP A 84 1.42 -17.78 5.07
N CYS A 85 2.45 -17.31 4.36
CA CYS A 85 3.57 -18.13 3.92
C CYS A 85 4.39 -18.66 5.11
N LYS A 86 4.69 -17.82 6.11
CA LYS A 86 5.38 -18.25 7.34
C LYS A 86 4.61 -19.33 8.10
N HIS A 87 3.28 -19.21 8.17
CA HIS A 87 2.44 -20.22 8.84
C HIS A 87 2.35 -21.52 8.05
N THR A 88 2.36 -21.45 6.71
CA THR A 88 2.21 -22.62 5.84
C THR A 88 3.52 -23.40 5.66
N LEU A 89 4.63 -22.70 5.38
CA LEU A 89 5.93 -23.30 5.04
C LEU A 89 6.88 -23.38 6.24
N GLY A 90 6.69 -22.50 7.23
CA GLY A 90 7.66 -22.28 8.30
C GLY A 90 8.74 -21.26 7.92
N ALA A 91 9.26 -20.54 8.93
CA ALA A 91 10.22 -19.47 8.70
C ALA A 91 11.54 -19.93 8.06
N THR A 92 12.01 -21.14 8.40
CA THR A 92 13.27 -21.68 7.88
C THR A 92 13.18 -22.02 6.39
N GLU A 93 12.10 -22.68 5.97
CA GLU A 93 11.90 -23.03 4.56
C GLU A 93 11.68 -21.77 3.72
N LEU A 94 10.91 -20.83 4.24
CA LEU A 94 10.70 -19.54 3.59
C LEU A 94 12.02 -18.79 3.37
N ASP A 95 12.87 -18.70 4.40
CA ASP A 95 14.18 -18.07 4.31
C ASP A 95 15.10 -18.77 3.30
N PHE A 96 15.08 -20.11 3.27
CA PHE A 96 15.80 -20.90 2.27
C PHE A 96 15.31 -20.58 0.84
N GLN A 97 14.01 -20.55 0.61
CA GLN A 97 13.43 -20.21 -0.70
C GLN A 97 13.81 -18.79 -1.13
N PHE A 98 13.80 -17.82 -0.21
CA PHE A 98 14.33 -16.50 -0.53
C PHE A 98 15.83 -16.57 -0.82
N SER A 99 16.64 -17.34 -0.08
CA SER A 99 18.09 -17.40 -0.29
C SER A 99 18.50 -17.86 -1.70
N ILE A 100 17.68 -18.72 -2.34
CA ILE A 100 17.96 -19.27 -3.67
C ILE A 100 17.49 -18.38 -4.83
N ILE A 101 16.70 -17.32 -4.58
CA ILE A 101 16.24 -16.42 -5.65
C ILE A 101 17.45 -15.72 -6.27
N PRO A 102 17.72 -15.90 -7.58
CA PRO A 102 18.89 -15.32 -8.23
C PRO A 102 18.85 -13.79 -8.14
N CYS A 103 20.00 -13.19 -7.86
CA CYS A 103 20.16 -11.75 -7.90
C CYS A 103 20.20 -11.31 -9.37
N ILE A 104 19.07 -10.81 -9.89
CA ILE A 104 18.93 -10.44 -11.31
C ILE A 104 19.50 -9.03 -11.57
N THR A 105 19.83 -8.26 -10.53
CA THR A 105 20.38 -6.90 -10.66
C THR A 105 21.46 -6.69 -9.62
N PRO A 106 22.69 -6.27 -9.98
CA PRO A 106 23.68 -5.85 -9.01
C PRO A 106 23.22 -4.52 -8.42
N SER A 107 22.35 -4.57 -7.40
CA SER A 107 22.15 -3.43 -6.53
C SER A 107 23.49 -3.18 -5.83
N GLN A 108 23.93 -1.92 -5.84
CA GLN A 108 25.13 -1.53 -5.12
C GLN A 108 25.02 -2.04 -3.69
N ASN A 109 26.06 -2.71 -3.22
CA ASN A 109 26.18 -3.22 -1.87
C ASN A 109 25.91 -2.07 -0.86
N PHE A 110 24.69 -1.98 -0.34
CA PHE A 110 24.46 -1.24 0.88
C PHE A 110 25.08 -2.06 2.02
N ALA A 111 26.07 -1.48 2.70
CA ALA A 111 26.94 -2.13 3.69
C ALA A 111 26.23 -2.62 4.99
N HIS A 112 24.90 -2.64 5.02
CA HIS A 112 24.11 -3.08 6.16
C HIS A 112 23.03 -4.06 5.71
N THR A 113 23.41 -5.33 5.58
CA THR A 113 22.44 -6.43 5.58
C THR A 113 21.89 -6.59 7.00
N PRO A 114 20.56 -6.56 7.24
CA PRO A 114 20.01 -7.09 8.47
C PRO A 114 20.28 -8.59 8.48
N ARG A 115 21.25 -9.01 9.31
CA ARG A 115 21.42 -10.40 9.68
C ARG A 115 20.13 -10.90 10.32
N GLN A 116 19.65 -12.03 9.81
CA GLN A 116 18.70 -12.95 10.44
C GLN A 116 17.25 -12.48 10.47
N VAL A 117 16.36 -13.33 9.95
CA VAL A 117 14.93 -13.35 10.29
C VAL A 117 14.78 -13.87 11.74
N ALA A 118 15.32 -13.11 12.70
CA ALA A 118 15.20 -13.37 14.13
C ALA A 118 14.76 -12.07 14.81
N GLY A 119 13.49 -12.02 15.20
CA GLY A 119 12.95 -10.99 16.09
C GLY A 119 12.58 -9.66 15.43
N THR A 120 11.36 -9.56 14.90
CA THR A 120 10.69 -8.27 14.72
C THR A 120 9.52 -8.17 15.70
N SER A 121 9.87 -7.97 16.97
CA SER A 121 8.99 -7.42 18.00
C SER A 121 9.62 -6.12 18.48
N GLY A 122 9.34 -5.02 17.78
CA GLY A 122 9.81 -3.68 18.12
C GLY A 122 9.37 -2.62 17.09
N PRO A 123 9.03 -1.39 17.52
CA PRO A 123 8.43 -0.36 16.67
C PRO A 123 9.54 0.42 15.94
N SER A 124 9.99 -0.06 14.78
CA SER A 124 10.85 0.72 13.87
C SER A 124 10.64 0.25 12.43
N ARG A 125 9.55 0.72 11.82
CA ARG A 125 9.25 0.62 10.38
C ARG A 125 10.08 1.62 9.58
N GLN A 126 11.41 1.52 9.56
CA GLN A 126 12.25 2.42 8.74
C GLN A 126 13.23 1.74 7.78
N ASN A 127 13.50 0.43 7.86
CA ASN A 127 14.46 -0.24 6.97
C ASN A 127 13.84 -1.39 6.15
N GLY A 128 12.59 -1.22 5.70
CA GLY A 128 11.86 -2.23 4.91
C GLY A 128 12.09 -2.16 3.39
N SER A 129 12.83 -1.16 2.90
CA SER A 129 12.99 -0.87 1.47
C SER A 129 13.93 -1.83 0.73
N SER A 130 14.57 -2.77 1.42
CA SER A 130 15.69 -3.56 0.86
C SER A 130 15.31 -4.98 0.39
N MET A 131 14.02 -5.32 0.33
CA MET A 131 13.56 -6.63 -0.17
C MET A 131 12.34 -6.52 -1.11
N THR A 132 12.33 -5.56 -2.04
CA THR A 132 11.50 -5.71 -3.25
C THR A 132 12.24 -6.60 -4.25
N ARG A 133 12.23 -7.92 -3.99
CA ARG A 133 12.56 -8.90 -5.02
C ARG A 133 11.37 -8.97 -5.97
N GLU A 134 11.36 -8.13 -6.99
CA GLU A 134 10.48 -8.32 -8.14
C GLU A 134 10.80 -9.69 -8.77
N CYS A 135 9.88 -10.63 -8.63
CA CYS A 135 9.84 -11.81 -9.49
C CYS A 135 9.54 -11.34 -10.92
N ARG A 136 10.57 -11.10 -11.72
CA ARG A 136 10.43 -10.92 -13.17
C ARG A 136 10.78 -12.21 -13.90
N VAL A 137 9.81 -12.75 -14.64
CA VAL A 137 10.01 -13.77 -15.67
C VAL A 137 10.84 -13.16 -16.82
N PRO A 138 11.90 -13.81 -17.31
CA PRO A 138 12.79 -13.20 -18.29
C PRO A 138 12.08 -13.06 -19.65
N ASN A 139 12.41 -11.93 -20.30
CA ASN A 139 12.25 -11.61 -21.72
C ASN A 139 11.04 -10.73 -22.10
N THR A 140 11.24 -9.41 -22.16
CA THR A 140 11.02 -8.58 -23.37
C THR A 140 11.32 -7.10 -23.09
N ARG A 141 11.90 -6.44 -24.11
CA ARG A 141 12.27 -5.02 -24.14
C ARG A 141 11.03 -4.12 -24.11
N THR A 142 11.25 -2.88 -23.63
CA THR A 142 10.35 -1.71 -23.60
C THR A 142 9.69 -1.50 -22.23
N VAL A 143 10.08 -0.41 -21.56
CA VAL A 143 9.64 0.02 -20.22
C VAL A 143 8.11 0.13 -20.11
N SER A 144 7.41 0.36 -21.22
CA SER A 144 5.94 0.38 -21.28
C SER A 144 5.31 -1.02 -21.26
N GLY A 145 5.95 -2.04 -21.84
CA GLY A 145 5.44 -3.43 -21.87
C GLY A 145 5.65 -4.19 -20.56
N SER A 146 6.62 -3.77 -19.75
CA SER A 146 6.98 -4.38 -18.47
C SER A 146 5.93 -4.17 -17.37
N ILE A 147 5.37 -2.97 -17.27
CA ILE A 147 4.33 -2.66 -16.28
C ILE A 147 3.04 -3.39 -16.65
N TYR A 148 2.64 -3.36 -17.93
CA TYR A 148 1.44 -4.04 -18.39
C TYR A 148 1.52 -5.57 -18.22
N LEU A 149 2.70 -6.18 -18.48
CA LEU A 149 2.90 -7.61 -18.25
C LEU A 149 2.88 -7.96 -16.75
N SER A 150 3.48 -7.12 -15.89
CA SER A 150 3.41 -7.26 -14.42
C SER A 150 1.98 -7.15 -13.89
N CYS A 151 1.16 -6.24 -14.45
CA CYS A 151 -0.22 -6.03 -14.03
C CYS A 151 -1.20 -7.09 -14.58
N ARG A 152 -0.93 -7.64 -15.76
CA ARG A 152 -1.64 -8.85 -16.23
C ARG A 152 -1.30 -10.07 -15.37
N GLN A 153 -0.02 -10.22 -15.01
CA GLN A 153 0.40 -11.25 -14.05
C GLN A 153 -0.27 -11.03 -12.69
N SER A 154 -0.36 -9.79 -12.20
CA SER A 154 -1.03 -9.49 -10.94
C SER A 154 -2.53 -9.81 -10.97
N SER A 155 -3.22 -9.56 -12.09
CA SER A 155 -4.66 -9.88 -12.21
C SER A 155 -4.90 -11.39 -12.19
N THR A 156 -4.10 -12.16 -12.94
CA THR A 156 -4.17 -13.62 -12.92
C THR A 156 -3.78 -14.19 -11.55
N SER A 157 -2.72 -13.67 -10.92
CA SER A 157 -2.29 -14.11 -9.60
C SER A 157 -3.29 -13.75 -8.50
N LEU A 158 -3.98 -12.61 -8.63
CA LEU A 158 -5.06 -12.23 -7.71
C LEU A 158 -6.25 -13.18 -7.86
N GLN A 159 -6.63 -13.51 -9.11
CA GLN A 159 -7.68 -14.51 -9.35
C GLN A 159 -7.29 -15.87 -8.78
N GLU A 160 -6.06 -16.34 -9.04
CA GLU A 160 -5.54 -17.59 -8.48
C GLU A 160 -5.55 -17.57 -6.95
N PHE A 161 -5.19 -16.44 -6.32
CA PHE A 161 -5.36 -16.27 -4.89
C PHE A 161 -6.82 -16.43 -4.48
N HIS A 162 -7.77 -15.78 -5.14
CA HIS A 162 -9.20 -15.91 -4.81
C HIS A 162 -9.72 -17.33 -4.96
N ASP A 163 -9.23 -18.09 -5.94
CA ASP A 163 -9.60 -19.49 -6.18
C ASP A 163 -9.12 -20.42 -5.05
N HIS A 164 -8.02 -20.08 -4.37
CA HIS A 164 -7.36 -20.96 -3.38
C HIS A 164 -7.37 -20.42 -1.94
N LYS A 165 -7.73 -19.15 -1.70
CA LYS A 165 -7.64 -18.50 -0.39
C LYS A 165 -8.42 -19.24 0.70
N ASP A 166 -9.50 -19.95 0.36
CA ASP A 166 -10.28 -20.70 1.34
C ASP A 166 -9.47 -21.83 1.99
N ALA A 167 -8.48 -22.37 1.28
CA ALA A 167 -7.53 -23.33 1.85
C ALA A 167 -6.70 -22.70 2.99
N ILE A 168 -6.40 -21.40 2.93
CA ILE A 168 -5.66 -20.68 3.99
C ILE A 168 -6.51 -20.64 5.28
N ILE A 169 -7.82 -20.43 5.15
CA ILE A 169 -8.74 -20.46 6.31
C ILE A 169 -8.94 -21.90 6.81
N GLN A 170 -9.16 -22.86 5.90
CA GLN A 170 -9.39 -24.26 6.27
C GLN A 170 -8.21 -24.88 7.03
N ASN A 171 -6.98 -24.53 6.64
CA ASN A 171 -5.77 -24.94 7.35
C ASN A 171 -5.46 -24.08 8.59
N GLY A 172 -6.28 -23.05 8.86
CA GLY A 172 -6.12 -22.18 10.02
C GLY A 172 -4.89 -21.28 9.94
N HIS A 173 -4.43 -20.89 8.76
CA HIS A 173 -3.23 -20.06 8.59
C HIS A 173 -3.54 -18.55 8.59
N HIS A 174 -4.81 -18.17 8.41
CA HIS A 174 -5.25 -16.77 8.45
C HIS A 174 -5.52 -16.35 9.90
N HIS A 175 -4.61 -15.59 10.52
CA HIS A 175 -4.75 -15.15 11.91
C HIS A 175 -4.86 -13.63 12.05
N GLY A 176 -5.62 -13.18 13.06
CA GLY A 176 -5.62 -11.77 13.46
C GLY A 176 -4.34 -11.40 14.17
N GLU A 177 -3.68 -10.33 13.76
CA GLU A 177 -2.39 -9.90 14.34
C GLU A 177 -2.46 -9.74 15.86
N LYS A 178 -3.53 -9.10 16.36
CA LYS A 178 -3.74 -8.82 17.79
C LYS A 178 -4.35 -10.00 18.55
N THR A 179 -5.36 -10.64 17.98
CA THR A 179 -6.11 -11.70 18.66
C THR A 179 -5.42 -13.05 18.61
N LYS A 180 -4.51 -13.26 17.65
CA LYS A 180 -3.88 -14.54 17.31
C LYS A 180 -4.88 -15.67 17.01
N GLN A 181 -6.16 -15.33 16.84
CA GLN A 181 -7.22 -16.27 16.51
C GLN A 181 -7.32 -16.40 14.99
N VAL A 182 -7.76 -17.58 14.54
CA VAL A 182 -8.06 -17.83 13.13
C VAL A 182 -9.22 -16.94 12.69
N LEU A 183 -8.99 -16.13 11.66
CA LEU A 183 -10.00 -15.31 11.01
C LEU A 183 -10.72 -16.12 9.94
N ARG A 184 -12.06 -16.03 9.92
CA ARG A 184 -12.92 -16.69 8.93
C ARG A 184 -13.43 -15.74 7.84
N HIS A 185 -12.89 -14.53 7.80
CA HIS A 185 -13.33 -13.48 6.90
C HIS A 185 -12.13 -12.81 6.23
N TRP A 186 -12.35 -12.17 5.09
CA TRP A 186 -11.34 -11.47 4.31
C TRP A 186 -11.58 -9.96 4.35
N HIS A 187 -11.66 -9.38 5.56
CA HIS A 187 -11.86 -7.93 5.73
C HIS A 187 -10.54 -7.18 5.55
N ILE A 188 -9.94 -7.30 4.38
CA ILE A 188 -8.66 -6.70 4.03
C ILE A 188 -8.94 -5.74 2.87
N PRO A 189 -9.16 -4.44 3.13
CA PRO A 189 -9.52 -3.46 2.10
C PRO A 189 -8.51 -3.37 0.94
N LYS A 190 -7.26 -3.77 1.16
CA LYS A 190 -6.23 -3.81 0.11
C LYS A 190 -6.54 -4.84 -0.98
N LEU A 191 -7.25 -5.93 -0.67
CA LEU A 191 -7.63 -6.94 -1.68
C LEU A 191 -8.59 -6.33 -2.70
N GLU A 192 -9.60 -5.60 -2.24
CA GLU A 192 -10.47 -4.78 -3.09
C GLU A 192 -9.65 -3.78 -3.93
N LEU A 193 -8.77 -3.02 -3.26
CA LEU A 193 -7.96 -2.00 -3.93
C LEU A 193 -7.10 -2.58 -5.06
N MET A 194 -6.60 -3.81 -4.89
CA MET A 194 -5.80 -4.49 -5.90
C MET A 194 -6.57 -4.79 -7.19
N GLN A 195 -7.89 -4.99 -7.09
CA GLN A 195 -8.75 -5.22 -8.25
C GLN A 195 -8.93 -3.95 -9.09
N SER A 196 -8.83 -2.76 -8.48
CA SER A 196 -8.94 -1.47 -9.18
C SER A 196 -7.67 -1.05 -9.92
N ILE A 197 -6.51 -1.62 -9.59
CA ILE A 197 -5.21 -1.18 -10.15
C ILE A 197 -5.15 -1.41 -11.66
N THR A 198 -5.52 -2.60 -12.14
CA THR A 198 -5.48 -2.92 -13.57
C THR A 198 -6.41 -2.01 -14.39
N PRO A 199 -7.70 -1.85 -14.02
CA PRO A 199 -8.58 -0.87 -14.66
C PRO A 199 -8.03 0.56 -14.63
N SER A 200 -7.48 1.00 -13.50
CA SER A 200 -6.90 2.35 -13.39
C SER A 200 -5.75 2.58 -14.37
N ILE A 201 -4.87 1.59 -14.56
CA ILE A 201 -3.74 1.68 -15.52
C ILE A 201 -4.26 1.80 -16.95
N GLU A 202 -5.27 1.02 -17.31
CA GLU A 202 -5.86 1.11 -18.65
C GLU A 202 -6.49 2.48 -18.91
N GLN A 203 -7.00 3.12 -17.84
CA GLN A 203 -7.63 4.43 -17.92
C GLN A 203 -6.64 5.61 -17.96
N VAL A 204 -5.66 5.65 -17.04
CA VAL A 204 -4.76 6.82 -16.90
C VAL A 204 -3.38 6.60 -17.51
N GLY A 205 -3.08 5.38 -17.98
CA GLY A 205 -1.77 5.00 -18.49
C GLY A 205 -0.77 4.69 -17.39
N SER A 206 0.26 5.52 -17.23
CA SER A 206 1.41 5.19 -16.39
C SER A 206 1.14 5.38 -14.90
N ILE A 207 1.36 4.32 -14.12
CA ILE A 207 1.33 4.35 -12.64
C ILE A 207 2.39 5.28 -12.05
N LEU A 208 3.54 5.44 -12.73
CA LEU A 208 4.67 6.22 -12.20
C LEU A 208 4.28 7.67 -11.90
N GLN A 209 3.31 8.22 -12.63
CA GLN A 209 2.76 9.55 -12.37
C GLN A 209 2.15 9.68 -10.97
N TRP A 210 1.70 8.57 -10.39
CA TRP A 210 0.99 8.49 -9.11
C TRP A 210 1.84 7.85 -8.00
N SER A 211 3.14 7.61 -8.27
CA SER A 211 4.05 7.11 -7.25
C SER A 211 4.29 8.16 -6.17
N ALA A 212 4.31 7.71 -4.91
CA ALA A 212 4.76 8.54 -3.80
C ALA A 212 6.28 8.60 -3.70
N ASP A 213 7.02 7.85 -4.52
CA ASP A 213 8.48 7.71 -4.38
C ASP A 213 9.17 9.05 -4.34
N THR A 214 8.89 9.97 -5.27
CA THR A 214 9.53 11.30 -5.29
C THR A 214 9.26 12.06 -3.99
N THR A 215 8.01 12.05 -3.51
CA THR A 215 7.64 12.72 -2.26
C THR A 215 8.23 12.03 -1.02
N GLU A 216 8.38 10.71 -1.05
CA GLU A 216 8.97 9.92 0.04
C GLU A 216 10.49 10.14 0.09
N HIS A 217 11.17 10.14 -1.06
CA HIS A 217 12.60 10.47 -1.15
C HIS A 217 12.86 11.90 -0.67
N ALA A 218 12.05 12.86 -1.12
CA ALA A 218 12.14 14.24 -0.62
C ALA A 218 11.88 14.31 0.90
N HIS A 219 10.91 13.57 1.43
CA HIS A 219 10.68 13.53 2.87
C HIS A 219 11.83 12.85 3.63
N ILE A 220 12.52 11.86 3.06
CA ILE A 220 13.73 11.29 3.66
C ILE A 220 14.83 12.35 3.69
N GLU A 221 15.18 12.90 2.54
CA GLU A 221 16.29 13.84 2.37
C GLU A 221 16.09 15.16 3.13
N VAL A 222 14.88 15.72 3.07
CA VAL A 222 14.58 17.05 3.61
C VAL A 222 14.17 16.99 5.08
N ILE A 223 13.58 15.88 5.54
CA ILE A 223 13.04 15.77 6.91
C ILE A 223 13.76 14.72 7.73
N LYS A 224 13.74 13.44 7.31
CA LYS A 224 14.22 12.34 8.17
C LYS A 224 15.73 12.36 8.38
N ASP A 225 16.50 12.60 7.32
CA ASP A 225 17.97 12.58 7.39
C ASP A 225 18.48 13.75 8.27
N PRO A 226 18.04 15.00 8.07
CA PRO A 226 18.34 16.09 8.99
C PRO A 226 17.91 15.77 10.42
N ALA A 227 16.67 15.32 10.61
CA ALA A 227 16.13 14.97 11.92
C ALA A 227 16.97 13.92 12.66
N SER A 228 17.51 12.93 11.95
CA SER A 228 18.34 11.87 12.54
C SER A 228 19.62 12.38 13.21
N THR A 229 20.08 13.58 12.81
CA THR A 229 21.27 14.24 13.37
C THR A 229 20.94 15.27 14.46
N THR A 230 19.65 15.48 14.75
CA THR A 230 19.17 16.42 15.77
C THR A 230 19.06 15.79 17.15
N ASN A 231 18.84 16.63 18.18
CA ASN A 231 18.58 16.16 19.54
C ASN A 231 17.08 15.90 19.83
N ASN A 232 16.24 15.83 18.80
CA ASN A 232 14.78 15.64 18.88
C ASN A 232 14.01 16.72 19.69
N HIS A 233 14.62 17.89 19.95
CA HIS A 233 13.92 19.06 20.50
C HIS A 233 13.80 20.14 19.43
N SER A 234 12.71 20.94 19.47
CA SER A 234 12.50 22.03 18.50
C SER A 234 12.71 21.59 17.04
N TYR A 235 12.07 20.46 16.69
CA TYR A 235 12.27 19.67 15.48
C TYR A 235 12.37 20.50 14.21
N ASP A 236 11.38 21.37 13.96
CA ASP A 236 11.30 22.17 12.74
C ASP A 236 12.48 23.14 12.61
N THR A 237 12.87 23.80 13.72
CA THR A 237 13.97 24.77 13.69
C THR A 237 15.31 24.11 13.40
N GLN A 238 15.56 22.94 13.99
CA GLN A 238 16.83 22.23 13.80
C GLN A 238 16.95 21.66 12.38
N ILE A 239 15.85 21.16 11.81
CA ILE A 239 15.81 20.73 10.41
C ILE A 239 16.11 21.91 9.48
N CYS A 240 15.42 23.05 9.66
CA CYS A 240 15.67 24.24 8.84
C CYS A 240 17.13 24.70 8.91
N GLN A 241 17.75 24.68 10.10
CA GLN A 241 19.16 25.03 10.25
C GLN A 241 20.10 24.05 9.54
N SER A 242 19.83 22.74 9.64
CA SER A 242 20.62 21.72 8.95
C SER A 242 20.53 21.88 7.43
N LEU A 243 19.33 22.16 6.90
CA LEU A 243 19.13 22.40 5.48
C LEU A 243 19.84 23.68 5.01
N ASP A 244 19.70 24.78 5.75
CA ASP A 244 20.37 26.06 5.46
C ASP A 244 21.91 25.92 5.46
N HIS A 245 22.47 25.08 6.33
CA HIS A 245 23.90 24.75 6.30
C HIS A 245 24.29 23.94 5.06
N SER A 246 23.47 22.95 4.67
CA SER A 246 23.75 22.11 3.50
C SER A 246 23.67 22.87 2.17
N GLU A 247 22.77 23.86 2.05
CA GLU A 247 22.63 24.68 0.83
C GLU A 247 23.77 25.69 0.63
N LYS A 248 24.49 26.04 1.71
CA LYS A 248 25.56 27.04 1.71
C LYS A 248 26.96 26.47 1.43
N CYS A 249 27.14 25.14 1.48
CA CYS A 249 28.41 24.46 1.27
C CYS A 249 28.56 23.96 -0.17
#